data_AF-Q2VBU2-F1
#
_entry.id   AF-Q2VBU2-F1
#
_cell.length_a   1.000
_cell.length_b   1.000
_cell.length_c   1.000
_cell.angle_alpha   90.00
_cell.angle_beta   90.00
_cell.angle_gamma   90.00
#
_symmetry.space_group_name_H-M   'P 1'
#
loop_
_entity.id
_entity.type
_entity.pdbx_description
1 polymer ?
#
loop_
_entity_poly.entity_id
_entity_poly.type
_entity_poly.pdbx_seq_one_letter_code
_entity_poly.pdbx_strand_id
1 'polypeptide(L)'
;MQIMRLSSLLFFLIFTLSCSTNSVYKNNIIFDVEYLSSDELEGRSTGSKGEELAANYIEKRFKELNVEPIGENGYFQEFSFKQKSHPHDTISTSDSIQENSITGKNVIGFIDNKSINTIVVGAHYDHLGFGGEGSLYRSDSLKIHNGADDNASGVSLMLDLAAKLKDNNNNNYMFIAFSGEELGLLGSNFFVKNPTIDIKSINYMINMDMVGRLNNENTLAVYGLGTSPIFKQTIKSNNKNFKIIENESGVGPSDHTSFYLNDIPVLHFFTGQHSDYHKPSDDSELLNYEGINLISDFIYSIISDLNDNGKLPFRETKNESQETPRFKVSLGVIPDYLYDGKGMRIDGVSKGKPAEKAGFQKGDIVIKLGDEEVTDMMSYMKALSKHENGDKVDVQISRKNELSIKKVTF
;
A
#
# COMPACT_ATOMS: atom_id res chain seq x y z
N MET A 1 -9.76 -87.08 8.30
CA MET A 1 -9.06 -86.77 7.04
C MET A 1 -9.68 -85.50 6.48
N GLN A 2 -8.96 -84.38 6.61
CA GLN A 2 -9.42 -83.02 6.34
C GLN A 2 -9.71 -82.79 4.85
N ILE A 3 -10.86 -82.17 4.56
CA ILE A 3 -11.15 -81.60 3.24
C ILE A 3 -10.78 -80.12 3.30
N MET A 4 -9.81 -79.75 2.46
CA MET A 4 -9.30 -78.41 2.25
C MET A 4 -10.42 -77.45 1.83
N ARG A 5 -10.58 -76.32 2.54
CA ARG A 5 -11.22 -75.12 2.00
C ARG A 5 -10.15 -74.08 1.69
N LEU A 6 -10.00 -73.83 0.39
CA LEU A 6 -9.36 -72.66 -0.19
C LEU A 6 -10.08 -71.41 0.35
N SER A 7 -9.34 -70.47 0.93
CA SER A 7 -9.81 -69.09 1.11
C SER A 7 -8.71 -68.18 0.61
N SER A 8 -8.91 -67.67 -0.61
CA SER A 8 -8.11 -66.59 -1.19
C SER A 8 -8.25 -65.35 -0.31
N LEU A 9 -7.18 -65.01 0.40
CA LEU A 9 -7.03 -63.70 1.00
C LEU A 9 -6.50 -62.75 -0.09
N LEU A 10 -7.41 -62.02 -0.73
CA LEU A 10 -7.07 -60.95 -1.67
C LEU A 10 -6.66 -59.73 -0.83
N PHE A 11 -5.34 -59.55 -0.64
CA PHE A 11 -4.79 -58.36 0.00
C PHE A 11 -4.92 -57.19 -0.99
N PHE A 12 -5.96 -56.36 -0.82
CA PHE A 12 -6.14 -55.13 -1.59
C PHE A 12 -5.19 -54.08 -1.01
N LEU A 13 -3.98 -54.02 -1.56
CA LEU A 13 -3.00 -52.96 -1.25
C LEU A 13 -3.46 -51.69 -1.98
N ILE A 14 -4.28 -50.88 -1.31
CA ILE A 14 -4.63 -49.54 -1.78
C ILE A 14 -3.38 -48.67 -1.60
N PHE A 15 -2.58 -48.55 -2.66
CA PHE A 15 -1.63 -47.46 -2.79
C PHE A 15 -2.44 -46.16 -2.95
N THR A 16 -2.65 -45.45 -1.85
CA THR A 16 -2.99 -44.03 -1.91
C THR A 16 -1.78 -43.29 -2.46
N LEU A 17 -1.72 -43.16 -3.79
CA LEU A 17 -0.96 -42.08 -4.41
C LEU A 17 -1.59 -40.78 -3.91
N SER A 18 -1.05 -40.27 -2.80
CA SER A 18 -1.22 -38.89 -2.42
C SER A 18 -0.55 -38.07 -3.53
N CYS A 19 -1.34 -37.70 -4.54
CA CYS A 19 -0.95 -36.63 -5.44
C CYS A 19 -0.92 -35.36 -4.59
N SER A 20 0.22 -35.07 -3.96
CA SER A 20 0.54 -33.70 -3.59
C SER A 20 0.58 -32.93 -4.90
N THR A 21 -0.51 -32.24 -5.23
CA THR A 21 -0.49 -31.21 -6.25
C THR A 21 0.42 -30.11 -5.71
N ASN A 22 1.73 -30.24 -5.92
CA ASN A 22 2.63 -29.12 -5.78
C ASN A 22 2.14 -28.10 -6.80
N SER A 23 1.37 -27.12 -6.32
CA SER A 23 0.97 -25.95 -7.08
C SER A 23 2.27 -25.30 -7.53
N VAL A 24 2.64 -25.52 -8.80
CA VAL A 24 3.81 -24.86 -9.39
C VAL A 24 3.53 -23.36 -9.31
N TYR A 25 4.43 -22.62 -8.67
CA TYR A 25 4.35 -21.17 -8.60
C TYR A 25 4.11 -20.60 -10.01
N LYS A 26 3.06 -19.79 -10.13
CA LYS A 26 2.72 -19.08 -11.34
C LYS A 26 2.57 -17.61 -10.99
N ASN A 27 3.40 -16.78 -11.58
CA ASN A 27 3.27 -15.34 -11.49
C ASN A 27 2.02 -14.88 -12.25
N ASN A 28 1.11 -14.18 -11.56
CA ASN A 28 -0.12 -13.65 -12.16
C ASN A 28 -0.25 -12.14 -11.95
N ILE A 29 0.82 -11.42 -11.58
CA ILE A 29 0.78 -9.98 -11.25
C ILE A 29 0.07 -9.17 -12.33
N ILE A 30 0.41 -9.39 -13.61
CA ILE A 30 -0.20 -8.67 -14.73
C ILE A 30 -1.72 -8.90 -14.76
N PHE A 31 -2.16 -10.17 -14.68
CA PHE A 31 -3.58 -10.50 -14.69
C PHE A 31 -4.32 -9.95 -13.47
N ASP A 32 -3.66 -9.95 -12.31
CA ASP A 32 -4.20 -9.46 -11.05
C ASP A 32 -4.41 -7.94 -11.12
N VAL A 33 -3.41 -7.18 -11.60
CA VAL A 33 -3.54 -5.73 -11.86
C VAL A 33 -4.64 -5.46 -12.88
N GLU A 34 -4.57 -6.08 -14.07
CA GLU A 34 -5.49 -5.79 -15.17
C GLU A 34 -6.95 -5.98 -14.77
N TYR A 35 -7.27 -7.02 -14.00
CA TYR A 35 -8.63 -7.22 -13.51
C TYR A 35 -8.98 -6.19 -12.43
N LEU A 36 -8.14 -6.05 -11.41
CA LEU A 36 -8.42 -5.16 -10.28
C LEU A 36 -8.60 -3.72 -10.73
N SER A 37 -7.85 -3.26 -11.73
CA SER A 37 -7.94 -1.91 -12.31
C SER A 37 -8.79 -1.84 -13.58
N SER A 38 -9.73 -2.77 -13.79
CA SER A 38 -10.62 -2.71 -14.95
C SER A 38 -11.84 -1.83 -14.70
N ASP A 39 -12.39 -1.24 -15.77
CA ASP A 39 -13.63 -0.46 -15.73
C ASP A 39 -14.82 -1.23 -15.13
N GLU A 40 -14.81 -2.58 -15.19
CA GLU A 40 -15.84 -3.44 -14.58
C GLU A 40 -15.97 -3.21 -13.06
N LEU A 41 -14.87 -2.81 -12.42
CA LEU A 41 -14.80 -2.58 -10.98
C LEU A 41 -15.10 -1.12 -10.60
N GLU A 42 -15.46 -0.26 -11.56
CA GLU A 42 -15.94 1.10 -11.35
C GLU A 42 -15.07 1.92 -10.37
N GLY A 43 -13.77 1.66 -10.32
CA GLY A 43 -12.80 2.32 -9.45
C GLY A 43 -12.86 1.98 -7.96
N ARG A 44 -13.55 0.89 -7.58
CA ARG A 44 -13.47 0.25 -6.24
C ARG A 44 -13.71 1.19 -5.05
N SER A 45 -14.60 2.17 -5.17
CA SER A 45 -14.99 3.02 -4.03
C SER A 45 -15.52 2.17 -2.87
N THR A 46 -15.15 2.52 -1.64
CA THR A 46 -15.61 1.79 -0.45
C THR A 46 -17.14 1.68 -0.37
N GLY A 47 -17.64 0.47 -0.14
CA GLY A 47 -19.05 0.09 -0.11
C GLY A 47 -19.76 0.07 -1.47
N SER A 48 -19.03 0.25 -2.58
CA SER A 48 -19.60 0.18 -3.93
C SER A 48 -19.72 -1.26 -4.45
N LYS A 49 -20.45 -1.43 -5.56
CA LYS A 49 -20.48 -2.72 -6.26
C LYS A 49 -19.10 -3.12 -6.80
N GLY A 50 -18.32 -2.14 -7.24
CA GLY A 50 -16.96 -2.33 -7.71
C GLY A 50 -16.02 -2.89 -6.66
N GLU A 51 -16.08 -2.36 -5.43
CA GLU A 51 -15.32 -2.89 -4.30
C GLU A 51 -15.78 -4.32 -3.94
N GLU A 52 -17.08 -4.61 -3.98
CA GLU A 52 -17.58 -5.97 -3.75
C GLU A 52 -17.03 -6.98 -4.79
N LEU A 53 -16.99 -6.60 -6.07
CA LEU A 53 -16.40 -7.42 -7.13
C LEU A 53 -14.90 -7.65 -6.91
N ALA A 54 -14.16 -6.59 -6.53
CA ALA A 54 -12.74 -6.70 -6.19
C ALA A 54 -12.51 -7.64 -4.99
N ALA A 55 -13.31 -7.53 -3.93
CA ALA A 55 -13.20 -8.39 -2.76
C ALA A 55 -13.46 -9.87 -3.10
N ASN A 56 -14.48 -10.15 -3.91
CA ASN A 56 -14.78 -11.50 -4.39
C ASN A 56 -13.66 -12.06 -5.28
N TYR A 57 -13.02 -11.21 -6.08
CA TYR A 57 -11.85 -11.60 -6.86
C TYR A 57 -10.67 -11.98 -5.97
N ILE A 58 -10.34 -11.16 -4.98
CA ILE A 58 -9.24 -11.45 -4.03
C ILE A 58 -9.53 -12.76 -3.27
N GLU A 59 -10.76 -12.98 -2.81
CA GLU A 59 -11.18 -14.25 -2.23
C GLU A 59 -10.93 -15.42 -3.20
N LYS A 60 -11.32 -15.30 -4.46
CA LYS A 60 -11.09 -16.33 -5.48
C LYS A 60 -9.60 -16.59 -5.66
N ARG A 61 -8.76 -15.56 -5.72
CA ARG A 61 -7.30 -15.69 -5.84
C ARG A 61 -6.70 -16.39 -4.62
N PHE A 62 -7.13 -16.07 -3.40
CA PHE A 62 -6.72 -16.80 -2.20
C PHE A 62 -7.10 -18.29 -2.25
N LYS A 63 -8.32 -18.63 -2.69
CA LYS A 63 -8.75 -20.03 -2.87
C LYS A 63 -7.89 -20.77 -3.90
N GLU A 64 -7.60 -20.14 -5.05
CA GLU A 64 -6.70 -20.71 -6.07
C GLU A 64 -5.27 -20.91 -5.57
N LEU A 65 -4.85 -20.08 -4.61
CA LEU A 65 -3.58 -20.19 -3.92
C LEU A 65 -3.64 -21.10 -2.68
N ASN A 66 -4.74 -21.79 -2.36
CA ASN A 66 -4.86 -22.58 -1.13
C ASN A 66 -4.45 -21.80 0.14
N VAL A 67 -4.76 -20.51 0.17
CA VAL A 67 -4.62 -19.66 1.35
C VAL A 67 -5.94 -19.74 2.11
N GLU A 68 -5.92 -20.08 3.40
CA GLU A 68 -7.14 -20.35 4.17
C GLU A 68 -7.81 -19.05 4.63
N PRO A 69 -9.15 -19.02 4.80
CA PRO A 69 -9.85 -17.87 5.37
C PRO A 69 -9.61 -17.73 6.87
N ILE A 70 -9.45 -16.48 7.35
CA ILE A 70 -9.46 -16.15 8.79
C ILE A 70 -10.27 -14.88 9.10
N GLY A 71 -11.19 -14.52 8.22
CA GLY A 71 -12.20 -13.49 8.48
C GLY A 71 -13.31 -13.98 9.41
N GLU A 72 -14.20 -13.07 9.78
CA GLU A 72 -15.39 -13.38 10.59
C GLU A 72 -16.43 -14.16 9.78
N ASN A 73 -16.48 -13.92 8.47
CA ASN A 73 -17.31 -14.65 7.52
C ASN A 73 -16.47 -15.11 6.32
N GLY A 74 -15.86 -16.29 6.44
CA GLY A 74 -14.91 -16.77 5.44
C GLY A 74 -13.69 -15.86 5.38
N TYR A 75 -13.40 -15.27 4.22
CA TYR A 75 -12.28 -14.34 4.07
C TYR A 75 -12.61 -12.93 4.55
N PHE A 76 -13.87 -12.63 4.86
CA PHE A 76 -14.30 -11.24 5.04
C PHE A 76 -14.36 -10.82 6.50
N GLN A 77 -13.85 -9.63 6.77
CA GLN A 77 -14.12 -8.86 7.98
C GLN A 77 -14.83 -7.56 7.56
N GLU A 78 -16.10 -7.45 7.93
CA GLU A 78 -16.95 -6.32 7.55
C GLU A 78 -16.99 -5.28 8.68
N PHE A 79 -17.02 -4.01 8.31
CA PHE A 79 -17.18 -2.91 9.25
C PHE A 79 -18.06 -1.83 8.64
N SER A 80 -18.84 -1.14 9.47
CA SER A 80 -19.71 -0.07 9.01
C SER A 80 -19.22 1.29 9.49
N PHE A 81 -19.41 2.32 8.68
CA PHE A 81 -19.09 3.70 9.02
C PHE A 81 -20.09 4.68 8.40
N LYS A 82 -20.16 5.90 8.95
CA LYS A 82 -20.96 6.98 8.36
C LYS A 82 -20.05 7.96 7.66
N GLN A 83 -20.41 8.34 6.43
CA GLN A 83 -19.69 9.35 5.68
C GLN A 83 -19.76 10.69 6.43
N LYS A 84 -18.67 11.46 6.39
CA LYS A 84 -18.60 12.77 7.05
C LYS A 84 -19.73 13.66 6.52
N SER A 85 -20.50 14.25 7.44
CA SER A 85 -21.49 15.26 7.09
C SER A 85 -20.85 16.66 7.04
N HIS A 86 -19.76 16.87 7.80
CA HIS A 86 -18.99 18.12 7.84
C HIS A 86 -17.47 17.88 7.79
N PRO A 87 -16.67 18.87 7.32
CA PRO A 87 -15.21 18.74 7.18
C PRO A 87 -14.42 18.47 8.47
N HIS A 88 -15.05 18.69 9.64
CA HIS A 88 -14.44 18.49 10.96
C HIS A 88 -14.91 17.20 11.66
N ASP A 89 -15.82 16.45 11.04
CA ASP A 89 -16.32 15.21 11.62
C ASP A 89 -15.24 14.12 11.55
N THR A 90 -15.09 13.35 12.62
CA THR A 90 -14.27 12.14 12.64
C THR A 90 -15.13 10.95 12.23
N ILE A 91 -14.67 10.18 11.24
CA ILE A 91 -15.31 8.91 10.88
C ILE A 91 -14.99 7.90 11.98
N SER A 92 -16.02 7.28 12.54
CA SER A 92 -15.90 6.15 13.47
C SER A 92 -16.48 4.90 12.82
N THR A 93 -15.72 3.81 12.85
CA THR A 93 -16.15 2.48 12.40
C THR A 93 -16.88 1.74 13.52
N SER A 94 -17.80 0.84 13.18
CA SER A 94 -18.50 -0.05 14.11
C SER A 94 -18.71 -1.45 13.52
N ASP A 95 -18.70 -2.45 14.40
CA ASP A 95 -18.97 -3.86 14.06
C ASP A 95 -20.45 -4.13 13.74
N SER A 96 -21.35 -3.21 14.12
CA SER A 96 -22.78 -3.31 13.83
C SER A 96 -23.18 -2.46 12.62
N ILE A 97 -23.97 -3.05 11.72
CA ILE A 97 -24.57 -2.35 10.59
C ILE A 97 -25.58 -1.34 11.15
N GLN A 98 -25.30 -0.05 10.96
CA GLN A 98 -26.19 1.03 11.36
C GLN A 98 -27.06 1.48 10.16
N GLU A 99 -28.29 1.95 10.41
CA GLU A 99 -29.08 2.59 9.36
C GLU A 99 -28.31 3.78 8.75
N ASN A 100 -28.31 3.85 7.42
CA ASN A 100 -27.56 4.84 6.62
C ASN A 100 -26.02 4.79 6.81
N SER A 101 -25.46 3.61 7.06
CA SER A 101 -24.00 3.39 7.06
C SER A 101 -23.51 2.78 5.74
N ILE A 102 -22.25 3.07 5.41
CA ILE A 102 -21.50 2.41 4.34
C ILE A 102 -20.76 1.24 5.00
N THR A 103 -20.71 0.09 4.32
CA THR A 103 -19.99 -1.09 4.80
C THR A 103 -18.70 -1.25 3.99
N GLY A 104 -17.56 -1.21 4.67
CA GLY A 104 -16.26 -1.65 4.15
C GLY A 104 -16.00 -3.11 4.48
N LYS A 105 -15.06 -3.73 3.76
CA LYS A 105 -14.80 -5.17 3.83
C LYS A 105 -13.31 -5.49 3.68
N ASN A 106 -12.61 -5.76 4.78
CA ASN A 106 -11.28 -6.34 4.68
C ASN A 106 -11.36 -7.77 4.13
N VAL A 107 -10.42 -8.17 3.28
CA VAL A 107 -10.28 -9.55 2.77
C VAL A 107 -9.01 -10.17 3.32
N ILE A 108 -9.15 -11.23 4.13
CA ILE A 108 -8.09 -11.78 4.97
C ILE A 108 -7.86 -13.26 4.64
N GLY A 109 -6.67 -13.57 4.13
CA GLY A 109 -6.16 -14.92 3.90
C GLY A 109 -5.05 -15.28 4.88
N PHE A 110 -4.88 -16.57 5.16
CA PHE A 110 -3.96 -17.09 6.16
C PHE A 110 -3.25 -18.37 5.69
N ILE A 111 -1.94 -18.42 5.92
CA ILE A 111 -1.12 -19.64 5.83
C ILE A 111 -0.75 -20.03 7.26
N ASP A 112 -1.34 -21.12 7.74
CA ASP A 112 -1.11 -21.68 9.07
C ASP A 112 0.03 -22.71 9.05
N ASN A 113 1.22 -22.27 9.43
CA ASN A 113 2.40 -23.12 9.58
C ASN A 113 2.55 -23.67 11.01
N LYS A 114 1.53 -23.52 11.87
CA LYS A 114 1.57 -23.87 13.30
C LYS A 114 2.66 -23.12 14.07
N SER A 115 3.03 -21.93 13.59
CA SER A 115 3.96 -21.05 14.29
C SER A 115 3.24 -20.22 15.36
N ILE A 116 4.01 -19.72 16.33
CA ILE A 116 3.53 -18.76 17.33
C ILE A 116 3.50 -17.32 16.80
N ASN A 117 4.28 -17.04 15.75
CA ASN A 117 4.46 -15.72 15.17
C ASN A 117 3.73 -15.64 13.82
N THR A 118 3.11 -14.50 13.57
CA THR A 118 2.43 -14.21 12.32
C THR A 118 3.05 -12.98 11.66
N ILE A 119 3.43 -13.09 10.40
CA ILE A 119 3.85 -11.95 9.57
C ILE A 119 2.63 -11.47 8.79
N VAL A 120 2.36 -10.16 8.85
CA VAL A 120 1.27 -9.55 8.10
C VAL A 120 1.83 -8.96 6.81
N VAL A 121 1.19 -9.28 5.68
CA VAL A 121 1.47 -8.69 4.36
C VAL A 121 0.20 -8.02 3.89
N GLY A 122 0.23 -6.71 3.68
CA GLY A 122 -0.97 -5.91 3.41
C GLY A 122 -0.83 -4.94 2.24
N ALA A 123 -1.97 -4.62 1.66
CA ALA A 123 -2.19 -3.54 0.69
C ALA A 123 -3.67 -3.15 0.75
N HIS A 124 -4.03 -1.90 0.52
CA HIS A 124 -5.46 -1.57 0.33
C HIS A 124 -5.92 -1.92 -1.08
N TYR A 125 -7.20 -2.21 -1.23
CA TYR A 125 -7.78 -2.57 -2.52
C TYR A 125 -8.92 -1.63 -2.95
N ASP A 126 -9.39 -0.75 -2.06
CA ASP A 126 -10.30 0.33 -2.45
C ASP A 126 -9.57 1.41 -3.26
N HIS A 127 -10.33 2.19 -4.01
CA HIS A 127 -9.86 3.40 -4.68
C HIS A 127 -11.01 4.41 -4.83
N LEU A 128 -10.84 5.48 -5.62
CA LEU A 128 -11.72 6.65 -5.62
C LEU A 128 -13.03 6.51 -6.43
N GLY A 129 -13.34 5.35 -7.00
CA GLY A 129 -14.55 5.16 -7.81
C GLY A 129 -14.63 6.10 -9.02
N PHE A 130 -15.66 6.94 -9.08
CA PHE A 130 -15.81 7.98 -10.10
C PHE A 130 -15.13 9.33 -9.74
N GLY A 131 -14.28 9.33 -8.71
CA GLY A 131 -13.60 10.50 -8.15
C GLY A 131 -14.32 11.08 -6.94
N GLY A 132 -14.21 12.41 -6.73
CA GLY A 132 -14.79 13.10 -5.58
C GLY A 132 -13.73 13.72 -4.67
N GLU A 133 -13.94 13.63 -3.35
CA GLU A 133 -12.92 13.97 -2.37
C GLU A 133 -11.69 13.07 -2.60
N GLY A 134 -10.48 13.64 -2.55
CA GLY A 134 -9.25 12.93 -2.94
C GLY A 134 -8.87 13.03 -4.42
N SER A 135 -9.83 13.14 -5.35
CA SER A 135 -9.53 13.18 -6.80
C SER A 135 -8.74 14.44 -7.21
N LEU A 136 -7.70 14.22 -8.03
CA LEU A 136 -6.89 15.26 -8.66
C LEU A 136 -7.33 15.56 -10.11
N TYR A 137 -8.37 14.90 -10.60
CA TYR A 137 -8.96 15.17 -11.90
C TYR A 137 -9.90 16.39 -11.82
N ARG A 138 -9.68 17.38 -12.69
CA ARG A 138 -10.41 18.66 -12.70
C ARG A 138 -11.15 18.82 -14.02
N SER A 139 -12.23 18.06 -14.18
CA SER A 139 -13.16 18.16 -15.30
C SER A 139 -14.57 17.83 -14.82
N ASP A 140 -15.57 18.37 -15.52
CA ASP A 140 -16.99 18.14 -15.21
C ASP A 140 -17.48 16.75 -15.64
N SER A 141 -16.67 15.98 -16.38
CA SER A 141 -17.01 14.62 -16.78
C SER A 141 -16.76 13.63 -15.64
N LEU A 142 -17.77 12.87 -15.24
CA LEU A 142 -17.57 11.68 -14.40
C LEU A 142 -16.69 10.67 -15.14
N LYS A 143 -15.61 10.23 -14.49
CA LYS A 143 -14.68 9.25 -15.03
C LYS A 143 -14.25 8.30 -13.94
N ILE A 144 -14.10 7.03 -14.32
CA ILE A 144 -13.61 5.98 -13.45
C ILE A 144 -12.14 6.26 -13.11
N HIS A 145 -11.80 6.13 -11.84
CA HIS A 145 -10.43 6.12 -11.34
C HIS A 145 -10.07 4.66 -11.15
N ASN A 146 -9.34 4.07 -12.10
CA ASN A 146 -9.06 2.64 -12.09
C ASN A 146 -8.01 2.25 -11.06
N GLY A 147 -7.14 3.15 -10.62
CA GLY A 147 -6.23 2.89 -9.50
C GLY A 147 -5.32 1.69 -9.76
N ALA A 148 -4.67 1.69 -10.93
CA ALA A 148 -3.78 0.60 -11.32
C ALA A 148 -2.51 0.58 -10.47
N ASP A 149 -1.86 1.73 -10.29
CA ASP A 149 -0.77 1.83 -9.33
C ASP A 149 -1.33 1.89 -7.91
N ASP A 150 -2.44 2.63 -7.73
CA ASP A 150 -3.06 2.97 -6.45
C ASP A 150 -4.44 2.28 -6.26
N ASN A 151 -4.54 1.07 -5.72
CA ASN A 151 -3.44 0.22 -5.29
C ASN A 151 -3.59 -1.24 -5.78
N ALA A 152 -4.05 -1.40 -7.03
CA ALA A 152 -4.08 -2.73 -7.65
C ALA A 152 -2.65 -3.34 -7.73
N SER A 153 -1.63 -2.50 -7.90
CA SER A 153 -0.22 -2.93 -7.88
C SER A 153 0.18 -3.59 -6.55
N GLY A 154 -0.16 -2.99 -5.40
CA GLY A 154 0.14 -3.54 -4.08
C GLY A 154 -0.60 -4.84 -3.80
N VAL A 155 -1.88 -4.91 -4.16
CA VAL A 155 -2.69 -6.13 -4.00
C VAL A 155 -2.16 -7.27 -4.87
N SER A 156 -1.79 -7.00 -6.12
CA SER A 156 -1.20 -8.01 -7.01
C SER A 156 0.13 -8.55 -6.46
N LEU A 157 0.96 -7.68 -5.87
CA LEU A 157 2.21 -8.08 -5.23
C LEU A 157 1.94 -8.92 -3.97
N MET A 158 0.96 -8.55 -3.15
CA MET A 158 0.54 -9.33 -1.98
C MET A 158 0.13 -10.76 -2.39
N LEU A 159 -0.65 -10.92 -3.46
CA LEU A 159 -1.05 -12.22 -3.99
C LEU A 159 0.14 -13.03 -4.52
N ASP A 160 1.12 -12.38 -5.16
CA ASP A 160 2.36 -13.03 -5.59
C ASP A 160 3.21 -13.52 -4.41
N LEU A 161 3.32 -12.71 -3.34
CA LEU A 161 3.98 -13.12 -2.09
C LEU A 161 3.25 -14.28 -1.42
N ALA A 162 1.91 -14.30 -1.44
CA ALA A 162 1.13 -15.43 -0.93
C ALA A 162 1.42 -16.74 -1.69
N ALA A 163 1.73 -16.66 -2.99
CA ALA A 163 2.18 -17.81 -3.75
C ALA A 163 3.62 -18.24 -3.39
N LYS A 164 4.54 -17.29 -3.16
CA LYS A 164 5.97 -17.56 -2.87
C LYS A 164 6.24 -18.04 -1.43
N LEU A 165 5.45 -17.57 -0.46
CA LEU A 165 5.71 -17.82 0.96
C LEU A 165 5.22 -19.18 1.48
N LYS A 166 4.55 -19.98 0.63
CA LYS A 166 4.04 -21.31 1.02
C LYS A 166 5.11 -22.28 1.53
N ASP A 167 6.31 -22.20 0.96
CA ASP A 167 7.43 -23.07 1.34
C ASP A 167 8.20 -22.54 2.56
N ASN A 168 7.85 -21.34 3.02
CA ASN A 168 8.48 -20.72 4.17
C ASN A 168 7.63 -21.02 5.42
N ASN A 169 8.15 -21.74 6.41
CA ASN A 169 7.33 -22.40 7.44
C ASN A 169 7.62 -22.02 8.89
N ASN A 170 8.53 -21.08 9.18
CA ASN A 170 8.82 -20.71 10.58
C ASN A 170 7.88 -19.64 11.15
N ASN A 171 7.09 -19.01 10.29
CA ASN A 171 6.05 -18.04 10.65
C ASN A 171 4.74 -18.43 9.99
N ASN A 172 3.62 -18.06 10.61
CA ASN A 172 2.36 -17.98 9.89
C ASN A 172 2.36 -16.70 9.03
N TYR A 173 1.55 -16.68 7.98
CA TYR A 173 1.40 -15.50 7.13
C TYR A 173 -0.05 -15.09 7.03
N MET A 174 -0.34 -13.84 7.34
CA MET A 174 -1.65 -13.24 7.14
C MET A 174 -1.56 -12.24 5.99
N PHE A 175 -2.34 -12.45 4.95
CA PHE A 175 -2.48 -11.57 3.81
C PHE A 175 -3.77 -10.79 3.97
N ILE A 176 -3.71 -9.47 3.93
CA ILE A 176 -4.89 -8.64 4.16
C ILE A 176 -5.00 -7.54 3.12
N ALA A 177 -6.10 -7.58 2.35
CA ALA A 177 -6.51 -6.48 1.49
C ALA A 177 -7.42 -5.54 2.29
N PHE A 178 -6.97 -4.31 2.55
CA PHE A 178 -7.71 -3.33 3.34
C PHE A 178 -8.75 -2.57 2.51
N SER A 179 -9.90 -2.31 3.12
CA SER A 179 -10.96 -1.47 2.58
C SER A 179 -10.97 -0.11 3.28
N GLY A 180 -11.30 0.96 2.56
CA GLY A 180 -11.44 2.31 3.12
C GLY A 180 -10.13 2.98 3.53
N GLU A 181 -9.01 2.66 2.87
CA GLU A 181 -7.74 3.38 3.05
C GLU A 181 -7.88 4.83 2.63
N GLU A 182 -8.50 5.06 1.46
CA GLU A 182 -8.69 6.36 0.81
C GLU A 182 -9.57 7.31 1.64
N LEU A 183 -10.34 6.73 2.56
CA LEU A 183 -11.22 7.43 3.50
C LEU A 183 -10.55 7.69 4.87
N GLY A 184 -9.26 7.38 4.99
CA GLY A 184 -8.44 7.60 6.17
C GLY A 184 -8.14 6.32 6.96
N LEU A 185 -7.62 5.29 6.30
CA LEU A 185 -7.12 4.05 6.91
C LEU A 185 -8.19 3.26 7.68
N LEU A 186 -9.46 3.30 7.25
CA LEU A 186 -10.58 2.75 8.02
C LEU A 186 -10.43 1.24 8.26
N GLY A 187 -10.10 0.48 7.23
CA GLY A 187 -9.98 -0.98 7.30
C GLY A 187 -8.82 -1.44 8.17
N SER A 188 -7.62 -0.88 8.01
CA SER A 188 -6.47 -1.24 8.84
C SER A 188 -6.66 -0.79 10.29
N ASN A 189 -7.28 0.37 10.51
CA ASN A 189 -7.60 0.85 11.86
C ASN A 189 -8.64 -0.04 12.55
N PHE A 190 -9.63 -0.52 11.80
CA PHE A 190 -10.62 -1.46 12.30
C PHE A 190 -9.97 -2.79 12.68
N PHE A 191 -9.15 -3.36 11.79
CA PHE A 191 -8.49 -4.65 12.03
C PHE A 191 -7.65 -4.64 13.31
N VAL A 192 -6.82 -3.63 13.54
CA VAL A 192 -5.97 -3.59 14.75
C VAL A 192 -6.77 -3.44 16.05
N LYS A 193 -8.00 -2.92 15.98
CA LYS A 193 -8.92 -2.82 17.14
C LYS A 193 -9.75 -4.09 17.33
N ASN A 194 -10.07 -4.77 16.24
CA ASN A 194 -10.89 -5.98 16.18
C ASN A 194 -10.15 -7.08 15.41
N PRO A 195 -9.00 -7.57 15.91
CA PRO A 195 -8.18 -8.49 15.14
C PRO A 195 -8.82 -9.88 15.10
N THR A 196 -8.75 -10.56 13.95
CA THR A 196 -9.25 -11.94 13.80
C THR A 196 -8.27 -13.00 14.34
N ILE A 197 -7.08 -12.56 14.76
CA ILE A 197 -6.05 -13.34 15.44
C ILE A 197 -5.61 -12.63 16.72
N ASP A 198 -4.86 -13.30 17.60
CA ASP A 198 -4.22 -12.59 18.72
C ASP A 198 -3.23 -11.56 18.17
N ILE A 199 -3.48 -10.27 18.40
CA ILE A 199 -2.61 -9.17 17.97
C ILE A 199 -1.18 -9.34 18.51
N LYS A 200 -1.00 -9.99 19.66
CA LYS A 200 0.32 -10.28 20.23
C LYS A 200 1.07 -11.37 19.47
N SER A 201 0.41 -12.16 18.63
CA SER A 201 1.08 -13.10 17.72
C SER A 201 1.70 -12.40 16.51
N ILE A 202 1.26 -11.19 16.17
CA ILE A 202 1.82 -10.43 15.04
C ILE A 202 3.26 -10.06 15.35
N ASN A 203 4.16 -10.44 14.45
CA ASN A 203 5.59 -10.22 14.56
C ASN A 203 5.97 -8.86 13.98
N TYR A 204 5.62 -8.65 12.72
CA TYR A 204 5.77 -7.39 12.00
C TYR A 204 4.80 -7.36 10.81
N MET A 205 4.61 -6.17 10.26
CA MET A 205 3.76 -5.93 9.10
C MET A 205 4.56 -5.34 7.94
N ILE A 206 4.34 -5.87 6.74
CA ILE A 206 4.83 -5.34 5.48
C ILE A 206 3.65 -4.80 4.70
N ASN A 207 3.73 -3.52 4.31
CA ASN A 207 2.72 -2.85 3.53
C ASN A 207 3.22 -2.49 2.14
N MET A 208 2.37 -2.65 1.13
CA MET A 208 2.63 -2.18 -0.23
C MET A 208 1.57 -1.20 -0.67
N ASP A 209 2.03 -0.10 -1.26
CA ASP A 209 1.19 0.95 -1.79
C ASP A 209 1.91 1.58 -2.97
N MET A 210 1.23 1.69 -4.13
CA MET A 210 1.80 2.26 -5.34
C MET A 210 3.21 1.72 -5.65
N VAL A 211 3.29 0.43 -5.95
CA VAL A 211 4.54 -0.31 -6.22
C VAL A 211 4.74 -0.62 -7.71
N GLY A 212 3.89 -0.06 -8.58
CA GLY A 212 3.84 -0.26 -10.02
C GLY A 212 4.59 0.77 -10.85
N ARG A 213 5.12 1.86 -10.28
CA ARG A 213 5.76 2.95 -11.03
C ARG A 213 7.25 3.10 -10.74
N LEU A 214 7.93 1.98 -10.47
CA LEU A 214 9.39 1.94 -10.30
C LEU A 214 10.10 2.65 -11.46
N ASN A 215 10.85 3.70 -11.12
CA ASN A 215 11.52 4.56 -12.09
C ASN A 215 12.80 3.93 -12.66
N ASN A 216 13.38 4.54 -13.69
CA ASN A 216 14.61 4.07 -14.35
C ASN A 216 15.86 4.09 -13.45
N GLU A 217 15.82 4.80 -12.31
CA GLU A 217 16.88 4.81 -11.31
C GLU A 217 16.70 3.69 -10.28
N ASN A 218 15.67 2.84 -10.43
CA ASN A 218 15.22 1.83 -9.48
C ASN A 218 15.08 2.41 -8.07
N THR A 219 14.51 3.60 -7.95
CA THR A 219 14.34 4.24 -6.65
C THR A 219 13.12 3.69 -5.94
N LEU A 220 13.30 3.23 -4.70
CA LEU A 220 12.26 2.63 -3.89
C LEU A 220 12.29 3.27 -2.51
N ALA A 221 11.19 3.89 -2.09
CA ALA A 221 11.07 4.37 -0.73
C ALA A 221 10.69 3.22 0.20
N VAL A 222 11.37 3.16 1.34
CA VAL A 222 11.09 2.21 2.41
C VAL A 222 10.87 3.01 3.68
N TYR A 223 9.68 2.90 4.26
CA TYR A 223 9.31 3.53 5.53
C TYR A 223 9.39 2.51 6.66
N GLY A 224 9.46 3.00 7.90
CA GLY A 224 9.44 2.17 9.09
C GLY A 224 10.76 1.46 9.41
N LEU A 225 11.88 1.78 8.75
CA LEU A 225 13.17 1.14 9.06
C LEU A 225 13.59 1.32 10.52
N GLY A 226 13.08 2.37 11.15
CA GLY A 226 13.38 2.68 12.54
C GLY A 226 12.57 1.87 13.54
N THR A 227 11.54 1.14 13.11
CA THR A 227 10.57 0.47 13.99
C THR A 227 11.07 -0.87 14.54
N SER A 228 12.17 -1.39 14.00
CA SER A 228 12.94 -2.48 14.59
C SER A 228 14.44 -2.28 14.35
N PRO A 229 15.32 -2.57 15.34
CA PRO A 229 16.77 -2.48 15.19
C PRO A 229 17.36 -3.29 14.02
N ILE A 230 16.70 -4.36 13.59
CA ILE A 230 17.23 -5.27 12.56
C ILE A 230 16.93 -4.79 11.13
N PHE A 231 15.84 -4.04 10.92
CA PHE A 231 15.34 -3.75 9.58
C PHE A 231 16.35 -3.04 8.68
N LYS A 232 17.05 -2.03 9.18
CA LYS A 232 18.05 -1.31 8.37
C LYS A 232 19.14 -2.22 7.85
N GLN A 233 19.62 -3.16 8.67
CA GLN A 233 20.62 -4.13 8.23
C GLN A 233 20.03 -5.13 7.23
N THR A 234 18.82 -5.64 7.48
CA THR A 234 18.12 -6.58 6.59
C THR A 234 17.86 -5.98 5.20
N ILE A 235 17.30 -4.76 5.15
CA ILE A 235 17.07 -4.02 3.89
C ILE A 235 18.40 -3.87 3.13
N LYS A 236 19.45 -3.41 3.80
CA LYS A 236 20.76 -3.22 3.18
C LYS A 236 21.39 -4.53 2.67
N SER A 237 21.24 -5.63 3.41
CA SER A 237 21.86 -6.92 3.07
C SER A 237 21.17 -7.61 1.89
N ASN A 238 19.86 -7.39 1.73
CA ASN A 238 19.07 -7.94 0.63
C ASN A 238 19.00 -7.03 -0.60
N ASN A 239 19.35 -5.75 -0.48
CA ASN A 239 19.28 -4.81 -1.58
C ASN A 239 20.42 -5.01 -2.59
N LYS A 240 20.07 -5.44 -3.81
CA LYS A 240 21.00 -5.61 -4.93
C LYS A 240 20.80 -4.58 -6.05
N ASN A 241 19.60 -4.03 -6.17
CA ASN A 241 19.14 -3.38 -7.40
C ASN A 241 18.55 -1.98 -7.20
N PHE A 242 18.24 -1.59 -5.95
CA PHE A 242 17.46 -0.40 -5.66
C PHE A 242 18.31 0.73 -5.10
N LYS A 243 17.99 1.95 -5.51
CA LYS A 243 18.32 3.16 -4.76
C LYS A 243 17.26 3.33 -3.67
N ILE A 244 17.59 2.95 -2.43
CA ILE A 244 16.62 3.01 -1.32
C ILE A 244 16.56 4.43 -0.75
N ILE A 245 15.36 4.99 -0.69
CA ILE A 245 15.06 6.20 0.09
C ILE A 245 14.55 5.73 1.45
N GLU A 246 15.40 5.85 2.47
CA GLU A 246 15.10 5.37 3.82
C GLU A 246 14.29 6.40 4.61
N ASN A 247 13.18 5.97 5.20
CA ASN A 247 12.46 6.73 6.22
C ASN A 247 12.37 5.90 7.52
N GLU A 248 12.89 6.48 8.61
CA GLU A 248 12.93 5.80 9.91
C GLU A 248 11.55 5.74 10.58
N SER A 249 10.64 6.68 10.29
CA SER A 249 9.31 6.81 10.91
C SER A 249 8.43 5.60 10.61
N GLY A 250 7.76 5.07 11.64
CA GLY A 250 6.69 4.09 11.48
C GLY A 250 5.32 4.71 11.15
N VAL A 251 5.21 6.03 11.20
CA VAL A 251 4.05 6.79 10.70
C VAL A 251 4.31 7.22 9.27
N GLY A 252 3.37 6.90 8.39
CA GLY A 252 3.36 7.27 6.97
C GLY A 252 1.94 7.33 6.40
N PRO A 253 1.81 7.65 5.11
CA PRO A 253 0.52 7.92 4.47
C PRO A 253 -0.18 6.64 4.00
N SER A 254 -0.16 5.55 4.77
CA SER A 254 -0.77 4.27 4.37
C SER A 254 -1.02 3.35 5.58
N ASP A 255 -1.60 2.17 5.35
CA ASP A 255 -2.17 1.27 6.36
C ASP A 255 -1.20 0.78 7.45
N HIS A 256 0.11 0.72 7.15
CA HIS A 256 1.14 0.37 8.14
C HIS A 256 1.10 1.24 9.40
N THR A 257 0.65 2.49 9.28
CA THR A 257 0.50 3.40 10.42
C THR A 257 -0.41 2.81 11.50
N SER A 258 -1.51 2.14 11.12
CA SER A 258 -2.43 1.51 12.08
C SER A 258 -1.75 0.45 12.93
N PHE A 259 -0.81 -0.32 12.35
CA PHE A 259 -0.03 -1.35 13.03
C PHE A 259 1.07 -0.74 13.91
N TYR A 260 1.79 0.25 13.40
CA TYR A 260 2.82 0.95 14.16
C TYR A 260 2.27 1.58 15.45
N LEU A 261 1.07 2.18 15.39
CA LEU A 261 0.39 2.76 16.54
C LEU A 261 -0.06 1.72 17.60
N ASN A 262 0.08 0.43 17.29
CA ASN A 262 -0.17 -0.69 18.20
C ASN A 262 1.13 -1.45 18.55
N ASP A 263 2.27 -0.76 18.53
CA ASP A 263 3.59 -1.29 18.90
C ASP A 263 4.05 -2.48 18.05
N ILE A 264 3.61 -2.56 16.79
CA ILE A 264 4.03 -3.58 15.83
C ILE A 264 5.10 -2.97 14.90
N PRO A 265 6.27 -3.61 14.72
CA PRO A 265 7.24 -3.19 13.72
C PRO A 265 6.65 -3.21 12.32
N VAL A 266 6.94 -2.19 11.52
CA VAL A 266 6.39 -2.07 10.16
C VAL A 266 7.46 -1.73 9.14
N LEU A 267 7.28 -2.24 7.93
CA LEU A 267 7.95 -1.77 6.73
C LEU A 267 6.89 -1.42 5.68
N HIS A 268 7.08 -0.32 4.98
CA HIS A 268 6.19 0.08 3.89
C HIS A 268 6.99 0.44 2.65
N PHE A 269 6.59 -0.14 1.52
CA PHE A 269 7.26 -0.02 0.24
C PHE A 269 6.41 0.81 -0.72
N PHE A 270 7.04 1.82 -1.33
CA PHE A 270 6.37 2.84 -2.15
C PHE A 270 7.27 3.30 -3.30
N THR A 271 6.74 3.41 -4.52
CA THR A 271 7.49 3.88 -5.70
C THR A 271 7.30 5.36 -6.02
N GLY A 272 6.74 6.14 -5.10
CA GLY A 272 6.57 7.58 -5.27
C GLY A 272 5.26 7.95 -5.95
N GLN A 273 4.87 9.21 -5.85
CA GLN A 273 3.75 9.74 -6.63
C GLN A 273 4.18 9.98 -8.09
N HIS A 274 3.19 9.95 -8.98
CA HIS A 274 3.36 10.23 -10.41
C HIS A 274 2.23 11.13 -10.93
N SER A 275 2.33 11.55 -12.19
CA SER A 275 1.37 12.46 -12.82
C SER A 275 -0.07 11.96 -12.88
N ASP A 276 -0.28 10.65 -12.75
CA ASP A 276 -1.57 9.98 -12.89
C ASP A 276 -2.22 9.66 -11.53
N TYR A 277 -1.50 9.87 -10.43
CA TYR A 277 -1.99 9.66 -9.07
C TYR A 277 -3.34 10.36 -8.83
N HIS A 278 -4.31 9.61 -8.26
CA HIS A 278 -5.68 10.06 -8.00
C HIS A 278 -6.39 10.63 -9.24
N LYS A 279 -6.13 10.08 -10.43
CA LYS A 279 -6.79 10.49 -11.68
C LYS A 279 -7.30 9.27 -12.47
N PRO A 280 -8.26 9.48 -13.39
CA PRO A 280 -8.71 8.46 -14.33
C PRO A 280 -7.65 7.88 -15.26
N SER A 281 -6.43 8.42 -15.27
CA SER A 281 -5.34 7.93 -16.10
C SER A 281 -4.39 6.99 -15.35
N ASP A 282 -4.65 6.68 -14.08
CA ASP A 282 -3.92 5.63 -13.37
C ASP A 282 -4.40 4.25 -13.82
N ASP A 283 -3.91 3.84 -15.00
CA ASP A 283 -4.30 2.63 -15.71
C ASP A 283 -3.14 1.64 -15.87
N SER A 284 -3.50 0.36 -16.01
CA SER A 284 -2.59 -0.81 -16.02
C SER A 284 -1.51 -0.75 -17.11
N GLU A 285 -1.80 -0.08 -18.21
CA GLU A 285 -0.89 0.09 -19.36
C GLU A 285 0.35 0.92 -19.02
N LEU A 286 0.30 1.72 -17.96
CA LEU A 286 1.38 2.60 -17.54
C LEU A 286 2.31 1.99 -16.48
N LEU A 287 2.00 0.79 -15.98
CA LEU A 287 2.79 0.17 -14.93
C LEU A 287 4.07 -0.48 -15.45
N ASN A 288 5.10 -0.44 -14.63
CA ASN A 288 6.34 -1.17 -14.79
C ASN A 288 6.25 -2.54 -14.11
N TYR A 289 5.72 -3.54 -14.84
CA TYR A 289 5.55 -4.90 -14.30
C TYR A 289 6.87 -5.59 -13.94
N GLU A 290 7.96 -5.33 -14.66
CA GLU A 290 9.29 -5.83 -14.28
C GLU A 290 9.70 -5.25 -12.92
N GLY A 291 9.40 -3.96 -12.68
CA GLY A 291 9.59 -3.29 -11.40
C GLY A 291 8.80 -3.94 -10.26
N ILE A 292 7.50 -4.23 -10.46
CA ILE A 292 6.67 -4.91 -9.46
C ILE A 292 7.28 -6.28 -9.10
N ASN A 293 7.74 -7.03 -10.10
CA ASN A 293 8.39 -8.33 -9.89
C ASN A 293 9.69 -8.20 -9.07
N LEU A 294 10.54 -7.23 -9.39
CA LEU A 294 11.78 -6.96 -8.65
C LEU A 294 11.48 -6.59 -7.18
N ILE A 295 10.43 -5.80 -6.93
CA ILE A 295 10.03 -5.43 -5.57
C ILE A 295 9.48 -6.67 -4.84
N SER A 296 8.69 -7.52 -5.50
CA SER A 296 8.20 -8.78 -4.93
C SER A 296 9.34 -9.69 -4.49
N ASP A 297 10.34 -9.91 -5.35
CA ASP A 297 11.51 -10.74 -5.05
C ASP A 297 12.34 -10.16 -3.89
N PHE A 298 12.43 -8.84 -3.81
CA PHE A 298 13.12 -8.15 -2.73
C PHE A 298 12.40 -8.30 -1.39
N ILE A 299 11.09 -8.10 -1.36
CA ILE A 299 10.27 -8.30 -0.16
C ILE A 299 10.31 -9.77 0.27
N TYR A 300 10.21 -10.72 -0.67
CA TYR A 300 10.37 -12.15 -0.37
C TYR A 300 11.73 -12.45 0.25
N SER A 301 12.81 -11.85 -0.25
CA SER A 301 14.16 -12.03 0.30
C SER A 301 14.27 -11.47 1.73
N ILE A 302 13.67 -10.31 1.99
CA ILE A 302 13.60 -9.71 3.34
C ILE A 302 12.85 -10.62 4.32
N ILE A 303 11.67 -11.12 3.93
CA ILE A 303 10.88 -12.03 4.76
C ILE A 303 11.66 -13.32 5.02
N SER A 304 12.33 -13.86 4.00
CA SER A 304 13.11 -15.08 4.12
C SER A 304 14.33 -14.92 5.02
N ASP A 305 15.02 -13.78 4.96
CA ASP A 305 16.15 -13.44 5.83
C ASP A 305 15.70 -13.29 7.30
N LEU A 306 14.51 -12.73 7.53
CA LEU A 306 13.94 -12.54 8.87
C LEU A 306 13.26 -13.79 9.45
N ASN A 307 13.10 -14.84 8.65
CA ASN A 307 12.22 -15.96 8.97
C ASN A 307 12.59 -16.68 10.28
N ASP A 308 13.88 -16.72 10.59
CA ASP A 308 14.44 -17.48 11.72
C ASP A 308 14.75 -16.58 12.93
N ASN A 309 14.43 -15.29 12.86
CA ASN A 309 14.75 -14.30 13.90
C ASN A 309 13.78 -14.31 15.09
N GLY A 310 12.72 -15.12 15.04
CA GLY A 310 11.67 -15.12 16.05
C GLY A 310 10.92 -13.78 16.09
N LYS A 311 10.41 -13.40 17.27
CA LYS A 311 9.67 -12.14 17.43
C LYS A 311 10.62 -10.95 17.45
N LEU A 312 10.45 -10.04 16.52
CA LEU A 312 11.27 -8.84 16.38
C LEU A 312 10.93 -7.82 17.47
N PRO A 313 11.93 -7.13 18.05
CA PRO A 313 11.68 -6.07 19.00
C PRO A 313 11.13 -4.83 18.29
N PHE A 314 10.07 -4.26 18.86
CA PHE A 314 9.55 -2.95 18.48
C PHE A 314 10.39 -1.82 19.06
N ARG A 315 10.56 -0.75 18.28
CA ARG A 315 11.18 0.49 18.69
C ARG A 315 10.31 1.65 18.24
N GLU A 316 9.79 2.42 19.18
CA GLU A 316 9.11 3.68 18.86
C GLU A 316 10.09 4.63 18.16
N THR A 317 9.63 5.22 17.06
CA THR A 317 10.40 6.12 16.21
C THR A 317 10.09 7.57 16.56
N LYS A 318 11.08 8.45 16.37
CA LYS A 318 10.83 9.89 16.49
C LYS A 318 10.00 10.33 15.29
N ASN A 319 8.71 10.48 15.51
CA ASN A 319 7.82 11.02 14.50
C ASN A 319 8.12 12.51 14.34
N GLU A 320 8.70 12.91 13.20
CA GLU A 320 8.84 14.32 12.82
C GLU A 320 7.47 14.99 12.56
N SER A 321 6.37 14.23 12.70
CA SER A 321 5.02 14.56 12.28
C SER A 321 4.10 15.08 13.40
N GLN A 322 4.59 15.75 14.44
CA GLN A 322 3.68 16.37 15.41
C GLN A 322 3.00 17.66 14.90
N GLU A 323 3.41 18.22 13.77
CA GLU A 323 2.69 19.32 13.13
C GLU A 323 2.73 19.19 11.60
N THR A 324 1.91 18.30 11.02
CA THR A 324 1.63 18.41 9.59
C THR A 324 0.92 19.75 9.36
N PRO A 325 1.54 20.72 8.68
CA PRO A 325 1.00 22.07 8.63
C PRO A 325 -0.31 22.08 7.84
N ARG A 326 -1.38 22.68 8.36
CA ARG A 326 -2.61 22.88 7.58
C ARG A 326 -2.36 23.92 6.50
N PHE A 327 -2.69 23.60 5.25
CA PHE A 327 -2.53 24.50 4.12
C PHE A 327 -3.81 25.25 3.81
N LYS A 328 -3.69 26.56 3.58
CA LYS A 328 -4.78 27.38 3.02
C LYS A 328 -4.67 27.52 1.50
N VAL A 329 -3.51 27.19 0.94
CA VAL A 329 -3.16 27.36 -0.47
C VAL A 329 -2.40 26.14 -1.00
N SER A 330 -2.32 26.02 -2.33
CA SER A 330 -1.50 25.01 -2.98
C SER A 330 -0.74 25.64 -4.14
N LEU A 331 0.54 25.29 -4.27
CA LEU A 331 1.34 25.65 -5.44
C LEU A 331 0.84 24.91 -6.70
N GLY A 332 0.23 23.73 -6.53
CA GLY A 332 -0.23 22.88 -7.63
C GLY A 332 0.89 22.14 -8.35
N VAL A 333 1.88 21.71 -7.59
CA VAL A 333 2.96 20.81 -8.02
C VAL A 333 2.73 19.44 -7.40
N ILE A 334 3.22 18.41 -8.07
CA ILE A 334 3.34 17.04 -7.54
C ILE A 334 4.79 16.92 -7.07
N PRO A 335 5.03 16.79 -5.75
CA PRO A 335 6.38 16.59 -5.24
C PRO A 335 6.95 15.25 -5.71
N ASP A 336 8.24 15.24 -5.98
CA ASP A 336 9.01 14.03 -6.13
C ASP A 336 9.47 13.55 -4.75
N TYR A 337 8.70 12.67 -4.13
CA TYR A 337 9.01 12.10 -2.82
C TYR A 337 10.26 11.20 -2.83
N LEU A 338 10.75 10.83 -4.03
CA LEU A 338 11.93 9.99 -4.20
C LEU A 338 13.21 10.79 -4.44
N TYR A 339 13.12 12.13 -4.45
CA TYR A 339 14.28 13.00 -4.54
C TYR A 339 15.01 13.08 -3.19
N ASP A 340 16.29 12.76 -3.20
CA ASP A 340 17.19 12.73 -2.03
C ASP A 340 18.17 13.90 -1.96
N GLY A 341 18.07 14.87 -2.88
CA GLY A 341 18.89 16.08 -2.87
C GLY A 341 18.29 17.23 -2.06
N LYS A 342 19.05 18.33 -1.90
CA LYS A 342 18.57 19.51 -1.17
C LYS A 342 17.44 20.21 -1.95
N GLY A 343 16.29 20.37 -1.30
CA GLY A 343 15.11 21.06 -1.83
C GLY A 343 13.93 20.12 -2.06
N MET A 344 12.91 20.61 -2.76
CA MET A 344 11.76 19.81 -3.19
C MET A 344 11.73 19.77 -4.71
N ARG A 345 12.04 18.61 -5.29
CA ARG A 345 11.98 18.39 -6.74
C ARG A 345 10.53 18.19 -7.17
N ILE A 346 10.16 18.80 -8.29
CA ILE A 346 8.82 18.74 -8.86
C ILE A 346 8.77 17.59 -9.85
N ASP A 347 7.94 16.58 -9.60
CA ASP A 347 7.71 15.48 -10.55
C ASP A 347 6.61 15.79 -11.57
N GLY A 348 5.71 16.72 -11.23
CA GLY A 348 4.63 17.14 -12.11
C GLY A 348 4.05 18.50 -11.76
N VAL A 349 3.41 19.14 -12.75
CA VAL A 349 2.74 20.42 -12.57
C VAL A 349 1.27 20.27 -12.96
N SER A 350 0.38 20.69 -12.08
CA SER A 350 -1.07 20.57 -12.28
C SER A 350 -1.59 21.71 -13.14
N LYS A 351 -2.40 21.37 -14.14
CA LYS A 351 -3.00 22.33 -15.08
C LYS A 351 -3.90 23.35 -14.36
N GLY A 352 -3.81 24.61 -14.77
CA GLY A 352 -4.58 25.73 -14.25
C GLY A 352 -4.17 26.22 -12.86
N LYS A 353 -3.17 25.61 -12.23
CA LYS A 353 -2.71 25.95 -10.87
C LYS A 353 -1.60 27.01 -10.87
N PRO A 354 -1.29 27.63 -9.71
CA PRO A 354 -0.29 28.70 -9.62
C PRO A 354 1.07 28.34 -10.21
N ALA A 355 1.55 27.11 -10.03
CA ALA A 355 2.80 26.63 -10.60
C ALA A 355 2.82 26.62 -12.13
N GLU A 356 1.76 26.15 -12.79
CA GLU A 356 1.70 26.18 -14.25
C GLU A 356 1.72 27.63 -14.75
N LYS A 357 0.91 28.51 -14.14
CA LYS A 357 0.83 29.93 -14.48
C LYS A 357 2.16 30.66 -14.30
N ALA A 358 2.95 30.26 -13.31
CA ALA A 358 4.29 30.79 -13.03
C ALA A 358 5.40 30.11 -13.85
N GLY A 359 5.07 29.11 -14.69
CA GLY A 359 6.01 28.46 -15.61
C GLY A 359 6.97 27.47 -14.95
N PHE A 360 6.54 26.83 -13.87
CA PHE A 360 7.23 25.68 -13.29
C PHE A 360 7.14 24.48 -14.23
N GLN A 361 8.12 23.58 -14.15
CA GLN A 361 8.23 22.40 -14.99
C GLN A 361 8.67 21.19 -14.15
N LYS A 362 8.40 19.98 -14.66
CA LYS A 362 8.99 18.75 -14.14
C LYS A 362 10.51 18.87 -14.11
N GLY A 363 11.12 18.47 -12.98
CA GLY A 363 12.56 18.56 -12.74
C GLY A 363 13.03 19.87 -12.11
N ASP A 364 12.16 20.87 -11.93
CA ASP A 364 12.47 22.05 -11.12
C ASP A 364 12.64 21.64 -9.65
N ILE A 365 13.65 22.18 -8.97
CA ILE A 365 13.87 21.97 -7.54
C ILE A 365 13.58 23.28 -6.81
N VAL A 366 12.52 23.30 -5.99
CA VAL A 366 12.21 24.43 -5.12
C VAL A 366 13.21 24.44 -3.97
N ILE A 367 13.94 25.56 -3.85
CA ILE A 367 14.96 25.74 -2.81
C ILE A 367 14.63 26.89 -1.85
N LYS A 368 13.67 27.75 -2.22
CA LYS A 368 13.15 28.82 -1.35
C LYS A 368 11.70 29.16 -1.72
N LEU A 369 10.86 29.38 -0.73
CA LEU A 369 9.47 29.80 -0.92
C LEU A 369 9.22 31.02 0.00
N GLY A 370 9.12 32.20 -0.60
CA GLY A 370 9.13 33.46 0.15
C GLY A 370 10.47 33.65 0.88
N ASP A 371 10.41 33.83 2.20
CA ASP A 371 11.58 33.98 3.04
C ASP A 371 12.15 32.65 3.57
N GLU A 372 11.43 31.54 3.37
CA GLU A 372 11.77 30.24 3.95
C GLU A 372 12.66 29.41 3.00
N GLU A 373 13.77 28.89 3.52
CA GLU A 373 14.55 27.87 2.80
C GLU A 373 13.77 26.56 2.71
N VAL A 374 13.83 25.95 1.53
CA VAL A 374 13.31 24.62 1.28
C VAL A 374 14.51 23.68 1.16
N THR A 375 14.67 22.82 2.16
CA THR A 375 15.75 21.82 2.25
C THR A 375 15.28 20.43 1.88
N ASP A 376 13.98 20.17 2.00
CA ASP A 376 13.31 18.88 1.89
C ASP A 376 11.78 19.10 1.75
N MET A 377 11.04 18.00 1.72
CA MET A 377 9.58 18.04 1.60
C MET A 377 8.90 18.70 2.82
N MET A 378 9.36 18.44 4.04
CA MET A 378 8.75 19.00 5.26
C MET A 378 8.92 20.52 5.33
N SER A 379 10.13 21.03 5.06
CA SER A 379 10.41 22.46 5.01
C SER A 379 9.59 23.17 3.93
N TYR A 380 9.36 22.53 2.77
CA TYR A 380 8.41 23.03 1.77
C TYR A 380 6.98 23.11 2.32
N MET A 381 6.49 22.06 3.00
CA MET A 381 5.16 22.06 3.63
C MET A 381 5.02 23.19 4.65
N LYS A 382 6.01 23.33 5.53
CA LYS A 382 6.02 24.38 6.54
C LYS A 382 6.03 25.77 5.91
N ALA A 383 6.81 25.98 4.85
CA ALA A 383 6.82 27.23 4.11
C ALA A 383 5.46 27.52 3.46
N LEU A 384 4.88 26.54 2.76
CA LEU A 384 3.60 26.70 2.07
C LEU A 384 2.43 27.00 3.02
N SER A 385 2.42 26.44 4.23
CA SER A 385 1.36 26.67 5.22
C SER A 385 1.28 28.11 5.76
N LYS A 386 2.34 28.91 5.55
CA LYS A 386 2.39 30.31 6.01
C LYS A 386 1.64 31.27 5.07
N HIS A 387 1.15 30.78 3.93
CA HIS A 387 0.56 31.60 2.89
C HIS A 387 -0.97 31.49 2.80
N GLU A 388 -1.58 32.57 2.35
CA GLU A 388 -3.03 32.70 2.17
C GLU A 388 -3.40 32.97 0.70
N ASN A 389 -4.67 32.72 0.37
CA ASN A 389 -5.19 32.92 -0.98
C ASN A 389 -5.06 34.41 -1.38
N GLY A 390 -4.45 34.67 -2.54
CA GLY A 390 -4.12 36.02 -3.01
C GLY A 390 -2.71 36.50 -2.68
N ASP A 391 -1.94 35.77 -1.86
CA ASP A 391 -0.54 36.11 -1.59
C ASP A 391 0.30 36.07 -2.87
N LYS A 392 1.18 37.06 -3.01
CA LYS A 392 2.19 37.09 -4.07
C LYS A 392 3.54 36.75 -3.49
N VAL A 393 4.11 35.62 -3.93
CA VAL A 393 5.29 35.03 -3.33
C VAL A 393 6.34 34.77 -4.39
N ASP A 394 7.57 35.18 -4.11
CA ASP A 394 8.73 34.81 -4.90
C ASP A 394 9.20 33.41 -4.50
N VAL A 395 9.29 32.50 -5.46
CA VAL A 395 9.73 31.13 -5.27
C VAL A 395 11.03 30.92 -6.04
N GLN A 396 12.10 30.57 -5.34
CA GLN A 396 13.38 30.30 -5.95
C GLN A 396 13.48 28.83 -6.32
N ILE A 397 13.83 28.57 -7.58
CA ILE A 397 14.02 27.22 -8.11
C ILE A 397 15.42 27.05 -8.70
N SER A 398 15.92 25.81 -8.66
CA SER A 398 17.04 25.35 -9.46
C SER A 398 16.52 24.49 -10.61
N ARG A 399 16.90 24.84 -11.84
CA ARG A 399 16.63 24.05 -13.05
C ARG A 399 17.95 23.79 -13.75
N LYS A 400 18.36 22.52 -13.88
CA LYS A 400 19.66 22.14 -14.48
C LYS A 400 20.84 22.92 -13.87
N ASN A 401 20.82 23.11 -12.54
CA ASN A 401 21.80 23.89 -11.75
C ASN A 401 21.80 25.41 -11.97
N GLU A 402 20.83 25.96 -12.71
CA GLU A 402 20.63 27.40 -12.83
C GLU A 402 19.52 27.87 -11.88
N LEU A 403 19.80 28.93 -11.12
CA LEU A 403 18.85 29.50 -10.18
C LEU A 403 17.96 30.54 -10.88
N SER A 404 16.66 30.46 -10.64
CA SER A 404 15.71 31.47 -11.09
C SER A 404 14.62 31.72 -10.06
N ILE A 405 13.96 32.88 -10.16
CA ILE A 405 12.84 33.25 -9.28
C ILE A 405 11.54 33.23 -10.10
N LYS A 406 10.53 32.56 -9.57
CA LYS A 406 9.18 32.50 -10.11
C LYS A 406 8.24 33.29 -9.21
N LYS A 407 7.47 34.20 -9.79
CA LYS A 407 6.43 34.93 -9.07
C LYS A 407 5.15 34.13 -9.07
N VAL A 408 4.72 33.70 -7.89
CA VAL A 408 3.51 32.91 -7.70
C VAL A 408 2.45 33.81 -7.08
N THR A 409 1.21 33.66 -7.53
CA THR A 409 0.03 34.17 -6.82
C THR A 409 -0.79 32.97 -6.41
N PHE A 410 -0.94 32.78 -5.10
CA PHE A 410 -1.67 31.64 -4.54
C PHE A 410 -3.17 31.77 -4.69
#